data_AF-A0A7Y2KM95-F1
#
_entry.id   AF-A0A7Y2KM95-F1
#
_cell.length_a   1.000
_cell.length_b   1.000
_cell.length_c   1.000
_cell.angle_alpha   90.00
_cell.angle_beta   90.00
_cell.angle_gamma   90.00
#
_symmetry.space_group_name_H-M   'P 1'
#
loop_
_entity.id
_entity.type
_entity.pdbx_description
1 polymer ?
#
loop_
_entity_poly.entity_id
_entity_poly.type
_entity_poly.pdbx_seq_one_letter_code
_entity_poly.pdbx_strand_id
1 'polypeptide(L)' 'MALLAAGVTLGLSAGFSPGPLLALVVSQTIRHGFREGAKVAFAPVITDFPIIFLSTLLLANLSKYRAV' A
#
# COMPACT_ATOMS: atom_id res chain seq x y z
N MET A 1 1.59 4.25 -22.37
CA MET A 1 2.17 5.50 -21.83
C MET A 1 1.34 6.12 -20.71
N ALA A 2 0.01 6.24 -20.84
CA ALA A 2 -0.84 6.85 -19.80
C ALA A 2 -0.68 6.20 -18.40
N LEU A 3 -0.61 4.87 -18.30
CA LEU A 3 -0.41 4.19 -17.01
C LEU A 3 0.93 4.53 -16.35
N LEU A 4 2.00 4.67 -17.13
CA LEU A 4 3.33 5.03 -16.62
C LEU A 4 3.34 6.49 -16.14
N ALA A 5 2.74 7.39 -16.92
CA ALA A 5 2.59 8.78 -16.54
C ALA A 5 1.78 8.93 -15.24
N ALA A 6 0.65 8.21 -15.12
CA ALA A 6 -0.16 8.18 -13.91
C ALA A 6 0.59 7.58 -12.72
N GLY A 7 1.34 6.49 -12.93
CA GLY A 7 2.18 5.89 -11.89
C GLY A 7 3.25 6.85 -11.40
N VAL A 8 3.91 7.57 -12.31
CA VAL A 8 4.92 8.59 -11.96
C VAL A 8 4.29 9.75 -11.20
N THR A 9 3.16 10.31 -11.66
CA THR A 9 2.53 11.44 -10.97
C THR A 9 1.99 11.06 -9.60
N LEU A 10 1.27 9.95 -9.48
CA LEU A 10 0.76 9.46 -8.20
C LEU A 10 1.90 9.08 -7.25
N GLY A 11 2.96 8.44 -7.76
CA GLY A 11 4.14 8.09 -7.01
C GLY A 11 4.90 9.33 -6.49
N LEU A 12 5.10 10.36 -7.33
CA LEU A 12 5.72 11.60 -6.91
C LEU A 12 4.88 12.32 -5.85
N SER A 13 3.57 12.44 -6.07
CA SER A 13 2.66 13.09 -5.12
C SER A 13 2.65 12.39 -3.76
N ALA A 14 2.63 11.06 -3.75
CA ALA A 14 2.73 10.26 -2.53
C ALA A 14 4.10 10.37 -1.86
N GLY A 15 5.18 10.53 -2.64
CA GLY A 15 6.53 10.74 -2.12
C GLY A 15 6.75 12.12 -1.49
N PHE A 16 6.18 13.17 -2.09
CA PHE A 16 6.27 14.55 -1.59
C PHE A 16 5.41 14.82 -0.34
N SER A 17 4.33 14.07 -0.17
CA SER A 17 3.47 14.14 1.02
C SER A 17 3.61 12.85 1.82
N PRO A 18 4.71 12.68 2.58
CA PRO A 18 5.03 11.42 3.21
C PRO A 18 3.94 11.04 4.22
N GLY A 19 3.13 10.05 3.84
CA GLY A 19 2.17 9.43 4.76
C GLY A 19 2.87 8.70 5.92
N PRO A 20 2.11 8.21 6.91
CA PRO A 20 2.66 7.58 8.11
C PRO A 20 3.63 6.42 7.79
N LEU A 21 3.29 5.57 6.83
CA LEU A 21 4.14 4.45 6.44
C LEU A 21 5.43 4.91 5.75
N LEU A 22 5.35 5.83 4.79
CA LEU A 22 6.54 6.33 4.09
C LEU A 22 7.48 7.07 5.06
N ALA A 23 6.92 7.86 5.97
CA ALA A 23 7.68 8.51 7.04
C ALA A 23 8.41 7.50 7.94
N LEU A 24 7.75 6.37 8.26
CA LEU A 24 8.39 5.27 9.01
C LEU A 24 9.48 4.59 8.21
N VAL A 25 9.26 4.29 6.92
CA VAL A 25 10.29 3.70 6.04
C VAL A 25 11.52 4.59 5.98
N VAL A 26 11.35 5.89 5.75
CA VAL A 26 12.45 6.88 5.72
C VAL A 26 13.16 6.92 7.08
N SER A 27 12.41 7.02 8.18
CA SER A 27 12.98 7.08 9.53
C SER A 27 13.77 5.81 9.88
N GLN A 28 13.24 4.64 9.56
CA GLN A 28 13.91 3.35 9.78
C GLN A 28 15.14 3.18 8.90
N THR A 29 15.08 3.64 7.65
CA THR A 29 16.22 3.64 6.72
C THR A 29 17.37 4.51 7.23
N ILE A 30 17.06 5.73 7.70
CA ILE A 30 18.07 6.67 8.22
C ILE A 30 18.63 6.19 9.57
N ARG A 31 17.78 5.70 10.47
CA ARG A 31 18.16 5.41 11.87
C ARG A 31 18.73 4.02 12.09
N HIS A 32 18.33 3.02 11.30
CA HIS A 32 18.74 1.62 11.45
C HIS A 32 19.27 1.00 10.15
N GLY A 33 19.37 1.78 9.07
CA GLY A 33 19.92 1.36 7.78
C GLY A 33 18.89 0.73 6.84
N PHE A 34 19.34 0.45 5.61
CA PHE A 34 18.49 0.00 4.50
C PHE A 34 17.70 -1.28 4.80
N ARG A 35 18.25 -2.20 5.59
CA ARG A 35 17.59 -3.48 5.93
C ARG A 35 16.29 -3.28 6.71
N GLU A 36 16.26 -2.38 7.68
CA GLU A 36 15.05 -2.14 8.47
C GLU A 36 14.02 -1.33 7.67
N GLY A 37 14.48 -0.37 6.87
CA GLY A 37 13.62 0.32 5.91
C GLY A 37 12.92 -0.62 4.92
N ALA A 38 13.65 -1.60 4.37
CA ALA A 38 13.10 -2.60 3.48
C ALA A 38 12.01 -3.45 4.14
N LYS A 39 12.22 -3.91 5.39
CA LYS A 39 11.19 -4.66 6.13
C LYS A 39 9.90 -3.85 6.29
N VAL A 40 10.01 -2.57 6.63
CA VAL A 40 8.82 -1.70 6.77
C VAL A 40 8.14 -1.47 5.42
N ALA A 41 8.90 -1.31 4.33
CA ALA A 41 8.34 -1.18 2.99
C ALA A 41 7.60 -2.46 2.53
N PHE A 42 8.02 -3.64 3.01
CA PHE A 42 7.34 -4.91 2.75
C PHE A 42 6.14 -5.18 3.67
N ALA A 43 5.94 -4.40 4.74
CA ALA A 43 4.82 -4.62 5.67
C ALA A 43 3.45 -4.64 4.97
N PRO A 44 3.11 -3.69 4.07
CA PRO A 44 1.83 -3.68 3.36
C PRO A 44 1.65 -4.88 2.44
N VAL A 45 2.73 -5.43 1.85
CA VAL A 45 2.60 -6.60 0.97
C VAL A 45 2.11 -7.81 1.76
N ILE A 46 2.59 -7.95 3.00
CA ILE A 46 2.21 -9.05 3.88
C ILE A 46 0.84 -8.80 4.51
N THR A 47 0.54 -7.57 4.94
CA THR A 47 -0.72 -7.24 5.63
C THR A 47 -1.88 -7.01 4.67
N ASP A 48 -1.65 -6.39 3.52
CA ASP A 48 -2.72 -5.97 2.62
C ASP A 48 -3.22 -7.14 1.78
N PHE A 49 -2.41 -8.19 1.57
CA PHE A 49 -2.85 -9.38 0.84
C PHE A 49 -4.00 -10.11 1.56
N PRO A 50 -3.91 -10.44 2.87
CA PRO A 50 -5.06 -10.89 3.66
C PRO A 50 -6.23 -9.90 3.65
N ILE A 51 -5.97 -8.61 3.81
CA ILE A 51 -7.01 -7.57 3.87
C ILE A 51 -7.81 -7.55 2.56
N ILE A 52 -7.13 -7.50 1.40
CA ILE A 52 -7.77 -7.51 0.08
C ILE A 52 -8.56 -8.81 -0.13
N PHE A 53 -8.01 -9.96 0.27
CA PHE A 53 -8.73 -11.23 0.18
C PHE A 53 -10.02 -11.23 1.00
N LEU A 54 -9.96 -10.79 2.26
CA LEU A 54 -11.14 -10.67 3.13
C LEU A 54 -12.14 -9.65 2.60
N SER A 55 -11.67 -8.47 2.17
CA SER A 55 -12.51 -7.43 1.59
C SER A 55 -13.25 -7.93 0.34
N THR A 56 -12.54 -8.58 -0.59
CA THR A 56 -13.18 -9.12 -1.80
C THR A 56 -14.20 -10.21 -1.50
N LEU A 57 -13.93 -11.08 -0.51
CA LEU A 57 -14.89 -12.09 -0.05
C LEU A 57 -16.15 -11.46 0.57
N LEU A 58 -15.98 -10.43 1.41
CA LEU A 58 -17.09 -9.68 2.02
C LEU A 58 -17.92 -8.97 0.96
N LEU A 59 -17.28 -8.24 0.04
CA LEU A 59 -17.95 -7.57 -1.07
C LEU A 59 -18.68 -8.57 -1.98
N ALA A 60 -18.09 -9.73 -2.25
CA ALA A 60 -18.75 -10.78 -3.03
C ALA A 60 -20.02 -11.32 -2.35
N ASN A 61 -20.00 -11.48 -1.03
CA ASN A 61 -21.19 -11.89 -0.26
C ASN A 61 -22.27 -10.81 -0.24
N LEU A 62 -21.91 -9.54 -0.05
CA LEU A 62 -22.86 -8.43 -0.08
C LEU A 62 -23.45 -8.21 -1.47
N SER A 63 -22.66 -8.39 -2.53
CA SER A 63 -23.13 -8.29 -3.91
C SER A 63 -24.19 -9.35 -4.23
N LYS A 64 -24.12 -10.54 -3.63
CA LYS A 64 -25.14 -11.58 -3.78
C LYS A 64 -26.47 -11.18 -3.12
N TYR A 65 -26.44 -10.38 -2.06
CA TYR A 65 -27.64 -9.94 -1.36
C TYR A 65 -28.46 -8.89 -2.14
N ARG A 66 -27.82 -8.15 -3.06
CA ARG A 66 -28.49 -7.15 -3.92
C ARG A 66 -29.06 -7.74 -5.22
N ALA A 67 -28.89 -9.04 -5.46
CA ALA A 67 -29.32 -9.74 -6.67
C ALA A 67 -30.67 -10.47 -6.53
N VAL A 68 -31.45 -10.18 -5.47
CA VAL A 68 -32.83 -10.62 -5.26
C VAL A 68 -33.70 -9.39 -5.05
#